data_AF-A0A7Y2AVU9-F1
#
_entry.id   AF-A0A7Y2AVU9-F1
#
_cell.length_a   1.000
_cell.length_b   1.000
_cell.length_c   1.000
_cell.angle_alpha   90.00
_cell.angle_beta   90.00
_cell.angle_gamma   90.00
#
_symmetry.space_group_name_H-M   'P 1'
#
loop_
_entity.id
_entity.type
_entity.pdbx_description
1 polymer ?
#
loop_
_entity_poly.entity_id
_entity_poly.type
_entity_poly.pdbx_seq_one_letter_code
_entity_poly.pdbx_strand_id
1 'polypeptide(L)'
;MSEDIKKSSTRVSKSRSTPVLSLRDVVVYPYMVIPLFVGRERSIHALDEAMNVDKKIVLVTQRSPDVDEPAPDDLFEVGTLATVLQLLKLPDGTTKVLVEGGERVRIHSFEDRETYYEADWKPIPDQGTEPESELEVMMRSLVSLFEQYVKLNRKIPPELLTTLAGIDDPSRLADTVAAHLSIALQEKQELLEMGSPAARMEHLMGLVEGEMEVLQLEKRIRGRVKTQMEKSQREYYLNEQMKAIQKELGDMDDAPNDLEDLARRIEEAGMSEEAKKKTSNELNKLKMMSPMSAEATVVRNYIDWILSVPWKKRSRIRKKLDQAEDILEADHYGLEKVKERILEYLAVQQRVKAMKGPILCLVGPPGVGKTSLGRSIARATGRKFVRMSLGGVRDEAEIRGHRRTYIGSLPGKIVQNLSKVEVRNPLFLLDELDKMSMDFRGDPSSALLEVLEQN
;
A
#
# COMPACT_ATOMS: atom_id res chain seq x y z
N MET A 1 -2.92 -19.84 -86.73
CA MET A 1 -3.34 -20.25 -85.38
C MET A 1 -2.10 -20.79 -84.71
N SER A 2 -1.37 -19.90 -84.04
CA SER A 2 -0.07 -20.19 -83.44
C SER A 2 -0.05 -19.51 -82.08
N GLU A 3 0.24 -20.30 -81.06
CA GLU A 3 0.31 -19.94 -79.65
C GLU A 3 1.48 -18.97 -79.40
N ASP A 4 1.18 -17.76 -78.92
CA ASP A 4 2.17 -16.84 -78.36
C ASP A 4 2.14 -16.93 -76.83
N ILE A 5 3.05 -17.76 -76.31
CA ILE A 5 3.42 -17.83 -74.90
C ILE A 5 4.21 -16.54 -74.56
N LYS A 6 3.53 -15.53 -74.03
CA LYS A 6 4.19 -14.38 -73.40
C LYS A 6 4.80 -14.81 -72.06
N LYS A 7 6.12 -15.05 -72.07
CA LYS A 7 6.96 -15.10 -70.88
C LYS A 7 6.85 -13.79 -70.10
N SER A 8 6.12 -13.84 -68.99
CA SER A 8 6.15 -12.85 -67.92
C SER A 8 7.56 -12.84 -67.32
N SER A 9 8.32 -11.77 -67.59
CA SER A 9 9.62 -11.53 -66.96
C SER A 9 9.39 -11.18 -65.49
N THR A 10 9.60 -12.15 -64.61
CA THR A 10 9.68 -11.94 -63.17
C THR A 10 10.85 -11.00 -62.89
N ARG A 11 10.58 -9.72 -62.66
CA ARG A 11 11.57 -8.78 -62.11
C ARG A 11 11.85 -9.24 -60.67
N VAL A 12 12.96 -9.95 -60.48
CA VAL A 12 13.56 -10.16 -59.16
C VAL A 12 13.86 -8.78 -58.58
N SER A 13 13.13 -8.38 -57.55
CA SER A 13 13.37 -7.14 -56.81
C SER A 13 14.78 -7.21 -56.20
N LYS A 14 15.68 -6.33 -56.65
CA LYS A 14 16.97 -6.08 -55.96
C LYS A 14 16.69 -5.89 -54.47
N SER A 15 17.41 -6.62 -53.60
CA SER A 15 17.38 -6.33 -52.17
C SER A 15 17.85 -4.88 -51.98
N ARG A 16 17.10 -4.11 -51.21
CA ARG A 16 17.39 -2.71 -50.92
C ARG A 16 17.97 -2.67 -49.52
N SER A 17 19.27 -2.92 -49.40
CA SER A 17 20.01 -2.66 -48.17
C SER A 17 19.87 -1.17 -47.81
N THR A 18 19.46 -0.85 -46.59
CA THR A 18 19.22 0.53 -46.13
C THR A 18 19.81 0.72 -44.74
N PRO A 19 20.46 1.87 -44.44
CA PRO A 19 20.97 2.16 -43.10
C PRO A 19 19.89 2.05 -42.02
N VAL A 20 20.27 1.56 -40.85
CA VAL A 20 19.40 1.35 -39.69
C VAL A 20 19.68 2.38 -38.62
N LEU A 21 18.62 2.98 -38.09
CA LEU A 21 18.66 3.78 -36.88
C LEU A 21 17.89 3.07 -35.77
N SER A 22 18.63 2.65 -34.74
CA SER A 22 18.05 2.06 -33.53
C SER A 22 17.38 3.13 -32.66
N LEU A 23 16.12 2.91 -32.30
CA LEU A 23 15.31 3.78 -31.45
C LEU A 23 15.19 3.18 -30.06
N ARG A 24 15.32 4.00 -29.01
CA ARG A 24 15.33 3.52 -27.62
C ARG A 24 13.91 3.35 -27.06
N ASP A 25 13.17 4.45 -26.99
CA ASP A 25 11.89 4.52 -26.28
C ASP A 25 10.72 4.92 -27.19
N VAL A 26 10.87 4.76 -28.51
CA VAL A 26 9.86 5.22 -29.46
C VAL A 26 9.73 4.26 -30.64
N VAL A 27 8.47 4.00 -30.99
CA VAL A 27 8.06 3.35 -32.24
C VAL A 27 7.56 4.44 -33.18
N VAL A 28 8.12 4.52 -34.38
CA VAL A 28 7.69 5.48 -35.40
C VAL A 28 6.74 4.78 -36.35
N TYR A 29 5.49 5.26 -36.44
CA TYR A 29 4.48 4.70 -37.34
C TYR A 29 4.54 5.32 -38.74
N PRO A 30 3.97 4.67 -39.76
CA PRO A 30 3.71 5.30 -41.06
C PRO A 30 3.01 6.66 -40.92
N TYR A 31 3.40 7.61 -41.77
CA TYR A 31 2.92 9.01 -41.80
C TYR A 31 3.21 9.85 -40.55
N MET A 32 3.86 9.29 -39.53
CA MET A 32 4.25 10.01 -38.32
C MET A 32 5.49 10.87 -38.60
N VAL A 33 5.40 12.16 -38.28
CA VAL A 33 6.54 13.08 -38.32
C VAL A 33 7.01 13.35 -36.90
N ILE A 34 8.26 12.99 -36.58
CA ILE A 34 8.81 13.14 -35.23
C ILE A 34 10.26 13.63 -35.27
N PRO A 35 10.66 14.57 -34.40
CA PRO A 35 12.06 14.91 -34.21
C PRO A 35 12.74 13.86 -33.31
N LEU A 36 13.86 13.31 -33.77
CA LEU A 36 14.72 12.41 -33.02
C LEU A 36 16.04 13.12 -32.69
N PHE A 37 16.57 12.83 -31.50
CA PHE A 37 17.87 13.33 -31.05
C PHE A 37 18.86 12.18 -31.05
N VAL A 38 19.93 12.33 -31.82
CA VAL A 38 20.91 11.27 -32.06
C VAL A 38 22.28 11.74 -31.61
N GLY A 39 22.89 10.99 -30.68
CA GLY A 39 24.21 11.30 -30.11
C GLY A 39 25.25 10.20 -30.24
N ARG A 40 24.86 8.97 -30.63
CA ARG A 40 25.79 7.85 -30.79
C ARG A 40 26.50 7.95 -32.14
N GLU A 41 27.82 7.74 -32.16
CA GLU A 41 28.62 7.83 -33.39
C GLU A 41 28.06 6.94 -34.51
N ARG A 42 27.73 5.67 -34.20
CA ARG A 42 27.15 4.74 -35.18
C ARG A 42 25.84 5.23 -35.80
N SER A 43 25.00 5.88 -35.00
CA SER A 43 23.72 6.41 -35.46
C SER A 43 23.88 7.69 -36.28
N ILE A 44 24.89 8.51 -35.97
CA ILE A 44 25.24 9.70 -36.77
C ILE A 44 25.78 9.25 -38.14
N HIS A 45 26.64 8.23 -38.18
CA HIS A 45 27.13 7.66 -39.44
C HIS A 45 26.02 7.07 -40.30
N ALA A 46 25.06 6.33 -39.70
CA ALA A 46 23.90 5.82 -40.42
C ALA A 46 23.06 6.94 -41.06
N LEU A 47 22.90 8.07 -40.36
CA LEU A 47 22.17 9.24 -40.85
C LEU A 47 22.90 9.96 -41.99
N ASP A 48 24.21 10.17 -41.84
CA ASP A 48 25.03 10.79 -42.87
C ASP A 48 25.03 9.94 -44.16
N GLU A 49 25.09 8.61 -44.05
CA GLU A 49 24.99 7.70 -45.19
C GLU A 49 23.59 7.70 -45.83
N ALA A 50 22.53 7.64 -45.01
CA ALA A 50 21.15 7.72 -45.50
C ALA A 50 20.91 9.01 -46.31
N MET A 51 21.49 10.14 -45.88
CA MET A 51 21.39 11.41 -46.59
C MET A 51 22.11 11.44 -47.94
N ASN A 52 23.15 10.62 -48.13
CA ASN A 52 23.95 10.55 -49.37
C ASN A 52 23.32 9.65 -50.44
N VAL A 53 22.56 8.62 -50.03
CA VAL A 53 21.98 7.65 -50.96
C VAL A 53 20.60 8.10 -51.45
N ASP A 54 19.56 7.97 -50.62
CA ASP A 54 18.16 8.16 -51.01
C ASP A 54 17.32 8.91 -49.95
N LYS A 55 17.96 9.46 -48.91
CA LYS A 55 17.32 10.02 -47.70
C LYS A 55 16.42 9.04 -46.97
N LYS A 56 16.58 7.74 -47.22
CA LYS A 56 15.81 6.67 -46.60
C LYS A 56 16.59 6.03 -45.48
N ILE A 57 15.89 5.73 -44.39
CA ILE A 57 16.45 5.08 -43.21
C ILE A 57 15.44 4.11 -42.63
N VAL A 58 15.91 2.95 -42.15
CA VAL A 58 15.06 1.99 -41.46
C VAL A 58 15.12 2.30 -39.96
N LEU A 59 13.96 2.61 -39.39
CA LEU A 59 13.80 2.90 -37.97
C LEU A 59 13.39 1.61 -37.25
N VAL A 60 14.17 1.19 -36.26
CA VAL A 60 13.94 -0.06 -35.55
C VAL A 60 14.03 0.17 -34.06
N THR A 61 13.00 -0.24 -33.34
CA THR A 61 12.95 -0.12 -31.89
C THR A 61 13.86 -1.16 -31.24
N GLN A 62 14.50 -0.81 -30.13
CA GLN A 62 15.23 -1.73 -29.26
C GLN A 62 14.26 -2.49 -28.36
N ARG A 63 14.55 -3.77 -28.09
CA ARG A 63 13.80 -4.61 -27.15
C ARG A 63 13.96 -4.14 -25.72
N SER A 64 15.17 -3.69 -25.36
CA SER A 64 15.47 -3.10 -24.06
C SER A 64 16.07 -1.69 -24.26
N PRO A 65 15.51 -0.66 -23.61
CA PRO A 65 16.02 0.69 -23.74
C PRO A 65 17.37 0.91 -23.02
N ASP A 66 17.72 0.02 -22.09
CA ASP A 66 18.93 0.12 -21.26
C ASP A 66 20.22 -0.21 -22.03
N VAL A 67 20.10 -0.75 -23.25
CA VAL A 67 21.26 -1.10 -24.08
C VAL A 67 21.78 0.14 -24.80
N ASP A 68 23.03 0.51 -24.50
CA ASP A 68 23.69 1.66 -25.12
C ASP A 68 24.20 1.37 -26.54
N GLU A 69 24.64 0.15 -26.81
CA GLU A 69 25.08 -0.29 -28.14
C GLU A 69 24.32 -1.56 -28.53
N PRO A 70 23.11 -1.43 -29.09
CA PRO A 70 22.27 -2.58 -29.39
C PRO A 70 22.89 -3.41 -30.51
N ALA A 71 23.03 -4.71 -30.27
CA ALA A 71 23.32 -5.69 -31.31
C ALA A 71 22.04 -5.99 -32.12
N PRO A 72 22.15 -6.62 -33.32
CA PRO A 72 20.99 -7.03 -34.11
C PRO A 72 19.92 -7.81 -33.34
N ASP A 73 20.32 -8.68 -32.41
CA ASP A 73 19.41 -9.49 -31.59
C ASP A 73 18.63 -8.65 -30.56
N ASP A 74 19.15 -7.48 -30.19
CA ASP A 74 18.50 -6.53 -29.28
C ASP A 74 17.44 -5.67 -29.98
N LEU A 75 17.28 -5.80 -31.30
CA LEU A 75 16.32 -5.05 -32.11
C LEU A 75 15.07 -5.89 -32.41
N PHE A 76 13.95 -5.21 -32.60
CA PHE A 76 12.74 -5.86 -33.13
C PHE A 76 12.89 -6.19 -34.62
N GLU A 77 12.17 -7.22 -35.08
CA GLU A 77 12.21 -7.67 -36.48
C GLU A 77 11.36 -6.79 -37.41
N VAL A 78 10.44 -6.01 -36.85
CA VAL A 78 9.59 -5.08 -37.60
C VAL A 78 9.92 -3.66 -37.21
N GLY A 79 10.13 -2.84 -38.23
CA GLY A 79 10.39 -1.42 -38.11
C GLY A 79 9.63 -0.62 -39.17
N THR A 80 10.05 0.62 -39.36
CA THR A 80 9.43 1.54 -40.31
C THR A 80 10.49 2.12 -41.23
N LEU A 81 10.27 2.01 -42.53
CA LEU A 81 11.05 2.75 -43.52
C LEU A 81 10.63 4.22 -43.44
N ALA A 82 11.55 5.10 -43.11
CA ALA A 82 11.32 6.52 -42.96
C ALA A 82 12.16 7.34 -43.94
N THR A 83 11.68 8.55 -44.22
CA THR A 83 12.42 9.55 -44.99
C THR A 83 12.97 10.62 -44.05
N VAL A 84 14.24 10.95 -44.20
CA VAL A 84 14.90 12.04 -43.47
C VAL A 84 14.52 13.36 -44.13
N LEU A 85 13.74 14.17 -43.42
CA LEU A 85 13.27 15.47 -43.90
C LEU A 85 14.32 16.57 -43.65
N GLN A 86 14.89 16.59 -42.45
CA GLN A 86 15.82 17.64 -42.03
C GLN A 86 16.84 17.11 -41.02
N LEU A 87 18.08 17.57 -41.12
CA LEU A 87 19.16 17.28 -40.18
C LEU A 87 19.75 18.61 -39.67
N LEU A 88 19.85 18.76 -38.35
CA LEU A 88 20.42 19.93 -37.68
C LEU A 88 21.43 19.48 -36.62
N LYS A 89 22.70 19.80 -36.82
CA LYS A 89 23.75 19.57 -35.81
C LYS A 89 23.66 20.65 -34.74
N LEU A 90 23.55 20.24 -33.48
CA LEU A 90 23.45 21.13 -32.33
C LEU A 90 24.85 21.44 -31.76
N PRO A 91 25.05 22.57 -31.06
CA PRO A 91 26.34 22.95 -30.50
C PRO A 91 26.90 21.99 -29.44
N ASP A 92 26.03 21.15 -28.86
CA ASP A 92 26.38 20.14 -27.85
C ASP A 92 26.95 18.84 -28.47
N GLY A 93 27.06 18.77 -29.80
CA GLY A 93 27.54 17.59 -30.53
C GLY A 93 26.45 16.59 -30.89
N THR A 94 25.20 16.79 -30.44
CA THR A 94 24.07 15.95 -30.84
C THR A 94 23.49 16.39 -32.19
N THR A 95 22.88 15.46 -32.92
CA THR A 95 22.19 15.74 -34.18
C THR A 95 20.69 15.59 -33.97
N LYS A 96 19.95 16.69 -34.22
CA LYS A 96 18.49 16.67 -34.28
C LYS A 96 18.07 16.34 -35.71
N VAL A 97 17.35 15.23 -35.89
CA VAL A 97 16.82 14.81 -37.20
C VAL A 97 15.30 14.82 -37.17
N LEU A 98 14.67 15.33 -38.22
CA LEU A 98 13.24 15.22 -38.43
C LEU A 98 12.99 14.10 -39.45
N VAL A 99 12.22 13.09 -39.05
CA VAL A 99 11.90 11.93 -39.89
C VAL A 99 10.40 11.81 -40.11
N GLU A 100 10.01 11.33 -41.28
CA GLU A 100 8.64 10.95 -41.63
C GLU A 100 8.59 9.44 -41.88
N GLY A 101 7.77 8.73 -41.12
CA GLY A 101 7.51 7.30 -41.36
C GLY A 101 6.80 7.10 -42.69
N GLY A 102 7.26 6.15 -43.49
CA GLY A 102 6.68 5.81 -44.79
C GLY A 102 5.84 4.54 -44.72
N GLU A 103 6.49 3.38 -44.67
CA GLU A 103 5.83 2.07 -44.68
C GLU A 103 6.45 1.12 -43.65
N ARG A 104 5.65 0.15 -43.19
CA ARG A 104 6.13 -0.93 -42.31
C ARG A 104 7.04 -1.87 -43.06
N VAL A 105 8.11 -2.30 -42.41
CA VAL A 105 9.06 -3.22 -43.01
C VAL A 105 9.43 -4.32 -42.03
N ARG A 106 9.53 -5.56 -42.54
CA ARG A 106 10.12 -6.69 -41.84
C ARG A 106 11.57 -6.83 -42.26
N ILE A 107 12.47 -6.90 -41.28
CA ILE A 107 13.90 -7.06 -41.46
C ILE A 107 14.21 -8.55 -41.62
N HIS A 108 15.03 -8.89 -42.61
CA HIS A 108 15.47 -10.27 -42.86
C HIS A 108 16.88 -10.54 -42.34
N SER A 109 17.76 -9.55 -42.46
CA SER A 109 19.15 -9.65 -42.01
C SER A 109 19.71 -8.26 -41.75
N PHE A 110 20.64 -8.19 -40.81
CA PHE A 110 21.47 -7.03 -40.55
C PHE A 110 22.89 -7.29 -41.06
N GLU A 111 23.46 -6.32 -41.78
CA GLU A 111 24.86 -6.29 -42.19
C GLU A 111 25.60 -5.24 -41.35
N ASP A 112 26.68 -5.65 -40.68
CA ASP A 112 27.56 -4.72 -39.95
C ASP A 112 28.58 -4.11 -40.91
N ARG A 113 28.53 -2.79 -41.09
CA ARG A 113 29.48 -2.00 -41.91
C ARG A 113 30.58 -1.37 -41.06
N GLU A 114 30.86 -1.91 -39.87
CA GLU A 114 31.77 -1.44 -38.81
C GLU A 114 31.29 -0.14 -38.12
N THR A 115 30.85 0.82 -38.93
CA THR A 115 30.45 2.18 -38.51
C THR A 115 28.94 2.34 -38.36
N TYR A 116 28.12 1.50 -38.99
CA TYR A 116 26.66 1.47 -38.83
C TYR A 116 26.11 0.12 -39.28
N TYR A 117 24.83 -0.13 -38.98
CA TYR A 117 24.11 -1.32 -39.47
C TYR A 117 23.31 -0.99 -40.73
N GLU A 118 23.32 -1.90 -41.69
CA GLU A 118 22.36 -1.93 -42.78
C GLU A 118 21.39 -3.09 -42.59
N ALA A 119 20.15 -2.92 -43.04
CA ALA A 119 19.15 -3.98 -43.03
C ALA A 119 18.65 -4.27 -44.44
N ASP A 120 18.57 -5.56 -44.76
CA ASP A 120 17.70 -6.04 -45.83
C ASP A 120 16.29 -6.19 -45.30
N TRP A 121 15.33 -5.60 -45.99
CA TRP A 121 13.95 -5.54 -45.52
C TRP A 121 12.94 -5.83 -46.64
N LYS A 122 11.73 -6.22 -46.24
CA LYS A 122 10.56 -6.32 -47.12
C LYS A 122 9.38 -5.54 -46.55
N PRO A 123 8.59 -4.85 -47.40
CA PRO A 123 7.40 -4.16 -46.93
C PRO A 123 6.40 -5.17 -46.37
N ILE A 124 5.68 -4.77 -45.32
CA ILE A 124 4.54 -5.52 -44.79
C ILE A 124 3.29 -4.88 -45.39
N PRO A 125 2.69 -5.47 -46.44
CA PRO A 125 1.45 -4.96 -46.99
C PRO A 125 0.31 -5.19 -46.00
N ASP A 126 -0.70 -4.34 -46.05
CA ASP A 126 -1.91 -4.54 -45.27
C ASP A 126 -2.59 -5.84 -45.69
N GLN A 127 -2.98 -6.63 -44.68
CA GLN A 127 -3.59 -7.94 -44.85
C GLN A 127 -5.05 -7.88 -44.39
N GLY A 128 -5.99 -8.27 -45.23
CA GLY A 128 -7.39 -8.27 -44.83
C GLY A 128 -8.29 -8.73 -45.95
N THR A 129 -9.40 -9.35 -45.57
CA THR A 129 -10.49 -9.72 -46.48
C THR A 129 -11.83 -9.19 -46.00
N GLU A 130 -11.80 -8.33 -44.98
CA GLU A 130 -12.96 -7.72 -44.36
C GLU A 130 -13.68 -6.82 -45.38
N PRO A 131 -15.02 -6.85 -45.42
CA PRO A 131 -15.80 -5.94 -46.25
C PRO A 131 -15.49 -4.48 -45.90
N GLU A 132 -15.42 -3.63 -46.92
CA GLU A 132 -15.21 -2.18 -46.76
C GLU A 132 -16.23 -1.54 -45.79
N SER A 133 -17.49 -2.00 -45.82
CA SER A 133 -18.53 -1.56 -44.89
C SER A 133 -18.24 -1.86 -43.42
N GLU A 134 -17.52 -2.95 -43.14
CA GLU A 134 -17.13 -3.32 -41.76
C GLU A 134 -15.99 -2.42 -41.29
N LEU A 135 -14.97 -2.22 -42.14
CA LEU A 135 -13.86 -1.30 -41.87
C LEU A 135 -14.36 0.13 -41.62
N GLU A 136 -15.31 0.63 -42.39
CA GLU A 136 -15.92 1.96 -42.15
C GLU A 136 -16.56 2.07 -40.76
N VAL A 137 -17.26 1.02 -40.30
CA VAL A 137 -17.90 0.99 -38.98
C VAL A 137 -16.84 0.99 -37.89
N MET A 138 -15.77 0.22 -38.05
CA MET A 138 -14.63 0.20 -37.11
C MET A 138 -13.94 1.57 -37.05
N MET A 139 -13.69 2.21 -38.19
CA MET A 139 -13.10 3.54 -38.25
C MET A 139 -13.93 4.58 -37.49
N ARG A 140 -15.25 4.62 -37.75
CA ARG A 140 -16.16 5.54 -37.02
C ARG A 140 -16.15 5.27 -35.51
N SER A 141 -16.09 4.00 -35.12
CA SER A 141 -16.07 3.59 -33.72
C SER A 141 -14.76 4.02 -33.04
N LEU A 142 -13.62 3.79 -33.70
CA LEU A 142 -12.29 4.20 -33.22
C LEU A 142 -12.20 5.73 -33.10
N VAL A 143 -12.69 6.50 -34.08
CA VAL A 143 -12.70 7.97 -34.01
C VAL A 143 -13.57 8.46 -32.85
N SER A 144 -14.77 7.90 -32.67
CA SER A 144 -15.67 8.25 -31.55
C SER A 144 -15.03 7.95 -30.18
N LEU A 145 -14.38 6.80 -30.05
CA LEU A 145 -13.69 6.41 -28.84
C LEU A 145 -12.48 7.32 -28.57
N PHE A 146 -11.68 7.61 -29.60
CA PHE A 146 -10.54 8.50 -29.49
C PHE A 146 -10.95 9.94 -29.15
N GLU A 147 -12.10 10.42 -29.64
CA GLU A 147 -12.66 11.72 -29.24
C GLU A 147 -12.91 11.78 -27.73
N GLN A 148 -13.46 10.71 -27.13
CA GLN A 148 -13.67 10.64 -25.69
C GLN A 148 -12.33 10.64 -24.93
N TYR A 149 -11.34 9.92 -25.44
CA TYR A 149 -9.98 9.91 -24.89
C TYR A 149 -9.33 11.30 -24.92
N VAL A 150 -9.42 12.04 -26.03
CA VAL A 150 -8.89 13.41 -26.13
C VAL A 150 -9.57 14.37 -25.15
N LYS A 151 -10.88 14.22 -24.89
CA LYS A 151 -11.60 15.02 -23.88
C LYS A 151 -11.08 14.78 -22.45
N LEU A 152 -10.57 13.57 -22.17
CA LEU A 152 -9.97 13.21 -20.89
C LEU A 152 -8.48 13.62 -20.82
N ASN A 153 -7.74 13.44 -21.93
CA ASN A 153 -6.31 13.72 -22.02
C ASN A 153 -6.02 15.10 -22.66
N ARG A 154 -5.88 16.12 -21.81
CA ARG A 154 -5.60 17.50 -22.22
C ARG A 154 -4.24 17.72 -22.90
N LYS A 155 -3.37 16.71 -22.99
CA LYS A 155 -2.08 16.84 -23.69
C LYS A 155 -2.22 16.80 -25.21
N ILE A 156 -3.35 16.28 -25.72
CA ILE A 156 -3.58 16.09 -27.14
C ILE A 156 -4.38 17.28 -27.69
N PRO A 157 -3.88 17.99 -28.72
CA PRO A 157 -4.62 19.08 -29.34
C PRO A 157 -5.95 18.62 -29.95
N PRO A 158 -7.08 19.31 -29.69
CA PRO A 158 -8.37 18.95 -30.27
C PRO A 158 -8.40 18.99 -31.81
N GLU A 159 -7.52 19.79 -32.44
CA GLU A 159 -7.35 19.91 -33.89
C GLU A 159 -6.96 18.58 -34.57
N LEU A 160 -6.41 17.62 -33.82
CA LEU A 160 -6.13 16.29 -34.35
C LEU A 160 -7.41 15.53 -34.71
N LEU A 161 -8.54 15.80 -34.03
CA LEU A 161 -9.81 15.13 -34.31
C LEU A 161 -10.35 15.50 -35.70
N THR A 162 -10.20 16.75 -36.13
CA THR A 162 -10.60 17.16 -37.49
C THR A 162 -9.72 16.54 -38.56
N THR A 163 -8.44 16.30 -38.23
CA THR A 163 -7.51 15.60 -39.14
C THR A 163 -7.88 14.13 -39.26
N LEU A 164 -8.14 13.44 -38.14
CA LEU A 164 -8.53 12.02 -38.11
C LEU A 164 -9.86 11.77 -38.84
N ALA A 165 -10.82 12.67 -38.70
CA ALA A 165 -12.12 12.56 -39.37
C ALA A 165 -12.04 12.66 -40.91
N GLY A 166 -10.95 13.19 -41.45
CA GLY A 166 -10.71 13.31 -42.90
C GLY A 166 -9.84 12.19 -43.49
N ILE A 167 -9.49 11.16 -42.70
CA ILE A 167 -8.69 10.02 -43.17
C ILE A 167 -9.64 8.91 -43.62
N ASP A 168 -9.62 8.58 -44.92
CA ASP A 168 -10.43 7.50 -45.50
C ASP A 168 -9.73 6.13 -45.46
N ASP A 169 -8.41 6.11 -45.27
CA ASP A 169 -7.62 4.88 -45.24
C ASP A 169 -7.59 4.26 -43.82
N PRO A 170 -8.09 3.02 -43.62
CA PRO A 170 -8.16 2.39 -42.30
C PRO A 170 -6.78 2.23 -41.63
N SER A 171 -5.76 1.87 -42.41
CA SER A 171 -4.40 1.67 -41.90
C SER A 171 -3.80 2.97 -41.41
N ARG A 172 -3.90 4.03 -42.20
CA ARG A 172 -3.44 5.37 -41.83
C ARG A 172 -4.17 5.91 -40.61
N LEU A 173 -5.48 5.67 -40.49
CA LEU A 173 -6.24 6.07 -39.32
C LEU A 173 -5.72 5.38 -38.05
N ALA A 174 -5.59 4.04 -38.09
CA ALA A 174 -5.06 3.25 -36.98
C ALA A 174 -3.66 3.73 -36.55
N ASP A 175 -2.79 4.01 -37.52
CA ASP A 175 -1.41 4.44 -37.27
C ASP A 175 -1.34 5.85 -36.66
N THR A 176 -2.19 6.75 -37.13
CA THR A 176 -2.29 8.10 -36.60
C THR A 176 -2.80 8.08 -35.16
N VAL A 177 -3.78 7.23 -34.84
CA VAL A 177 -4.27 7.04 -33.47
C VAL A 177 -3.18 6.44 -32.58
N ALA A 178 -2.53 5.36 -33.03
CA ALA A 178 -1.45 4.68 -32.30
C ALA A 178 -0.29 5.62 -31.94
N ALA A 179 0.06 6.55 -32.84
CA ALA A 179 1.12 7.55 -32.62
C ALA A 179 0.82 8.50 -31.45
N HIS A 180 -0.46 8.78 -31.16
CA HIS A 180 -0.89 9.72 -30.12
C HIS A 180 -1.30 9.04 -28.80
N LEU A 181 -1.27 7.70 -28.73
CA LEU A 181 -1.53 6.95 -27.51
C LEU A 181 -0.30 6.89 -26.60
N SER A 182 -0.54 7.04 -25.30
CA SER A 182 0.48 7.03 -24.24
C SER A 182 0.61 5.65 -23.59
N ILE A 183 0.78 4.62 -24.41
CA ILE A 183 0.90 3.21 -24.00
C ILE A 183 2.36 2.74 -23.93
N ALA A 184 2.58 1.57 -23.31
CA ALA A 184 3.90 0.95 -23.18
C ALA A 184 4.55 0.63 -24.53
N LEU A 185 5.89 0.61 -24.58
CA LEU A 185 6.67 0.35 -25.80
C LEU A 185 6.29 -0.97 -26.47
N GLN A 186 6.10 -2.01 -25.67
CA GLN A 186 5.75 -3.35 -26.15
C GLN A 186 4.41 -3.35 -26.91
N GLU A 187 3.38 -2.71 -26.36
CA GLU A 187 2.07 -2.55 -27.02
C GLU A 187 2.18 -1.73 -28.32
N LYS A 188 3.01 -0.69 -28.33
CA LYS A 188 3.28 0.08 -29.56
C LYS A 188 3.92 -0.77 -30.64
N GLN A 189 4.86 -1.63 -30.24
CA GLN A 189 5.55 -2.52 -31.16
C GLN A 189 4.59 -3.59 -31.70
N GLU A 190 3.75 -4.17 -30.86
CA GLU A 190 2.72 -5.13 -31.26
C GLU A 190 1.75 -4.52 -32.29
N LEU A 191 1.32 -3.27 -32.10
CA LEU A 191 0.51 -2.54 -33.08
C LEU A 191 1.22 -2.32 -34.42
N LEU A 192 2.53 -2.07 -34.41
CA LEU A 192 3.33 -1.94 -35.63
C LEU A 192 3.42 -3.28 -36.38
N GLU A 193 3.52 -4.39 -35.65
CA GLU A 193 3.66 -5.76 -36.16
C GLU A 193 2.36 -6.33 -36.74
N MET A 194 1.20 -5.84 -36.29
CA MET A 194 -0.11 -6.24 -36.81
C MET A 194 -0.27 -5.83 -38.28
N GLY A 195 -0.29 -6.79 -39.19
CA GLY A 195 -0.50 -6.56 -40.62
C GLY A 195 -1.95 -6.27 -41.01
N SER A 196 -2.94 -6.69 -40.19
CA SER A 196 -4.35 -6.45 -40.50
C SER A 196 -4.84 -5.12 -39.93
N PRO A 197 -5.41 -4.22 -40.76
CA PRO A 197 -5.98 -2.96 -40.28
C PRO A 197 -7.17 -3.19 -39.33
N ALA A 198 -8.00 -4.20 -39.60
CA ALA A 198 -9.13 -4.56 -38.74
C ALA A 198 -8.64 -5.00 -37.36
N ALA A 199 -7.74 -5.99 -37.31
CA ALA A 199 -7.18 -6.48 -36.04
C ALA A 199 -6.45 -5.36 -35.26
N ARG A 200 -5.74 -4.48 -35.97
CA ARG A 200 -5.06 -3.33 -35.36
C ARG A 200 -6.06 -2.33 -34.77
N MET A 201 -7.14 -2.01 -35.48
CA MET A 201 -8.19 -1.12 -34.96
C MET A 201 -8.90 -1.73 -33.75
N GLU A 202 -9.21 -3.03 -33.77
CA GLU A 202 -9.82 -3.73 -32.63
C GLU A 202 -8.91 -3.68 -31.40
N HIS A 203 -7.62 -4.01 -31.55
CA HIS A 203 -6.64 -3.92 -30.45
C HIS A 203 -6.49 -2.48 -29.94
N LEU A 204 -6.43 -1.51 -30.86
CA LEU A 204 -6.39 -0.08 -30.50
C LEU A 204 -7.60 0.35 -29.70
N MET A 205 -8.81 -0.10 -30.05
CA MET A 205 -10.01 0.24 -29.30
C MET A 205 -9.92 -0.27 -27.85
N GLY A 206 -9.48 -1.51 -27.64
CA GLY A 206 -9.25 -2.05 -26.29
C GLY A 206 -8.21 -1.24 -25.49
N LEU A 207 -7.10 -0.86 -26.13
CA LEU A 207 -6.07 -0.03 -25.50
C LEU A 207 -6.57 1.37 -25.13
N VAL A 208 -7.35 2.00 -26.02
CA VAL A 208 -7.93 3.33 -25.76
C VAL A 208 -8.91 3.26 -24.59
N GLU A 209 -9.76 2.22 -24.52
CA GLU A 209 -10.68 2.00 -23.40
C GLU A 209 -9.93 1.85 -22.07
N GLY A 210 -8.89 1.01 -22.02
CA GLY A 210 -8.06 0.84 -20.83
C GLY A 210 -7.41 2.15 -20.36
N GLU A 211 -6.84 2.93 -21.28
CA GLU A 211 -6.25 4.24 -20.96
C GLU A 211 -7.29 5.25 -20.46
N MET A 212 -8.50 5.23 -21.02
CA MET A 212 -9.59 6.07 -20.53
C MET A 212 -9.98 5.73 -19.08
N GLU A 213 -10.03 4.44 -18.71
CA GLU A 213 -10.32 4.02 -17.34
C GLU A 213 -9.26 4.52 -16.35
N VAL A 214 -7.98 4.40 -16.70
CA VAL A 214 -6.85 4.90 -15.91
C VAL A 214 -6.99 6.41 -15.69
N LEU A 215 -7.19 7.18 -16.77
CA LEU A 215 -7.36 8.64 -16.69
C LEU A 215 -8.57 9.06 -15.83
N GLN A 216 -9.68 8.32 -15.91
CA GLN A 216 -10.85 8.58 -15.07
C GLN A 216 -10.58 8.28 -13.59
N LEU A 217 -9.85 7.20 -13.30
CA LEU A 217 -9.44 6.88 -11.93
C LEU A 217 -8.51 7.96 -11.37
N GLU A 218 -7.50 8.39 -12.13
CA GLU A 218 -6.61 9.49 -11.75
C GLU A 218 -7.39 10.77 -11.47
N LYS A 219 -8.35 11.12 -12.31
CA LYS A 219 -9.23 12.30 -12.12
C LYS A 219 -10.04 12.19 -10.83
N ARG A 220 -10.58 11.01 -10.51
CA ARG A 220 -11.31 10.77 -9.24
C ARG A 220 -10.39 10.90 -8.03
N ILE A 221 -9.19 10.32 -8.08
CA ILE A 221 -8.20 10.41 -7.00
C ILE A 221 -7.80 11.88 -6.79
N ARG A 222 -7.44 12.58 -7.87
CA ARG A 222 -7.09 14.01 -7.83
C ARG A 222 -8.22 14.86 -7.25
N GLY A 223 -9.47 14.55 -7.59
CA GLY A 223 -10.66 15.18 -7.02
C GLY A 223 -10.75 14.99 -5.50
N ARG A 224 -10.62 13.75 -5.01
CA ARG A 224 -10.65 13.44 -3.57
C ARG A 224 -9.53 14.13 -2.81
N VAL A 225 -8.31 14.09 -3.34
CA VAL A 225 -7.13 14.76 -2.75
C VAL A 225 -7.38 16.27 -2.67
N LYS A 226 -7.88 16.89 -3.74
CA LYS A 226 -8.20 18.32 -3.75
C LYS A 226 -9.24 18.68 -2.68
N THR A 227 -10.35 17.95 -2.60
CA THR A 227 -11.38 18.20 -1.57
C THR A 227 -10.84 18.03 -0.15
N GLN A 228 -10.00 17.01 0.09
CA GLN A 228 -9.37 16.79 1.38
C GLN A 228 -8.40 17.93 1.73
N MET A 229 -7.58 18.38 0.77
CA MET A 229 -6.67 19.51 0.96
C MET A 229 -7.42 20.81 1.25
N GLU A 230 -8.49 21.11 0.50
CA GLU A 230 -9.34 22.29 0.74
C GLU A 230 -9.98 22.24 2.13
N LYS A 231 -10.44 21.06 2.57
CA LYS A 231 -10.97 20.87 3.93
C LYS A 231 -9.89 21.12 4.98
N SER A 232 -8.71 20.52 4.83
CA SER A 232 -7.61 20.71 5.78
C SER A 232 -7.09 22.15 5.81
N GLN A 233 -6.99 22.83 4.67
CA GLN A 233 -6.62 24.25 4.61
C GLN A 233 -7.68 25.13 5.28
N ARG A 234 -8.97 24.85 5.05
CA ARG A 234 -10.07 25.57 5.70
C ARG A 234 -10.04 25.35 7.22
N GLU A 235 -9.87 24.11 7.68
CA GLU A 235 -9.76 23.79 9.11
C GLU A 235 -8.54 24.46 9.74
N TYR A 236 -7.38 24.43 9.08
CA TYR A 236 -6.18 25.13 9.52
C TYR A 236 -6.42 26.63 9.66
N TYR A 237 -6.99 27.25 8.63
CA TYR A 237 -7.31 28.67 8.63
C TYR A 237 -8.31 29.04 9.73
N LEU A 238 -9.39 28.27 9.90
CA LEU A 238 -10.38 28.49 10.96
C LEU A 238 -9.78 28.33 12.35
N ASN A 239 -8.88 27.36 12.55
CA ASN A 239 -8.20 27.17 13.83
C ASN A 239 -7.24 28.32 14.14
N GLU A 240 -6.48 28.80 13.16
CA GLU A 240 -5.63 29.99 13.33
C GLU A 240 -6.47 31.25 13.60
N GLN A 241 -7.61 31.41 12.93
CA GLN A 241 -8.56 32.48 13.27
C GLN A 241 -9.11 32.33 14.68
N MET A 242 -9.50 31.13 15.11
CA MET A 242 -9.97 30.87 16.48
C MET A 242 -8.90 31.18 17.52
N LYS A 243 -7.63 30.81 17.27
CA LYS A 243 -6.52 31.18 18.15
C LYS A 243 -6.29 32.69 18.20
N ALA A 244 -6.36 33.38 17.07
CA ALA A 244 -6.25 34.83 17.01
C ALA A 244 -7.40 35.51 17.77
N ILE A 245 -8.64 35.03 17.59
CA ILE A 245 -9.83 35.48 18.31
C ILE A 245 -9.70 35.22 19.81
N GLN A 246 -9.27 34.03 20.22
CA GLN A 246 -9.02 33.68 21.62
C GLN A 246 -7.93 34.56 22.25
N LYS A 247 -6.89 34.90 21.49
CA LYS A 247 -5.83 35.81 21.90
C LYS A 247 -6.31 37.27 22.01
N GLU A 248 -7.22 37.71 21.14
CA GLU A 248 -7.82 39.05 21.19
C GLU A 248 -8.92 39.19 22.24
N LEU A 249 -9.64 38.11 22.56
CA LEU A 249 -10.68 38.09 23.59
C LEU A 249 -10.14 38.16 25.02
N GLY A 250 -8.83 37.98 25.22
CA GLY A 250 -8.18 38.01 26.53
C GLY A 250 -8.49 36.76 27.36
N ASP A 251 -7.48 36.27 28.07
CA ASP A 251 -7.49 35.07 28.93
C ASP A 251 -8.83 34.81 29.62
N MET A 252 -9.63 33.90 29.06
CA MET A 252 -10.58 33.10 29.85
C MET A 252 -9.89 31.80 30.22
N ASP A 253 -9.05 31.93 31.24
CA ASP A 253 -8.29 30.89 31.94
C ASP A 253 -9.20 30.00 32.83
N ASP A 254 -10.36 29.58 32.31
CA ASP A 254 -11.37 28.81 33.07
C ASP A 254 -11.79 27.49 32.40
N ALA A 255 -11.02 27.03 31.40
CA ALA A 255 -10.98 25.61 31.06
C ALA A 255 -9.73 25.02 31.75
N PRO A 256 -9.86 24.12 32.73
CA PRO A 256 -8.70 23.46 33.32
C PRO A 256 -7.87 22.85 32.20
N ASN A 257 -6.62 23.29 32.09
CA ASN A 257 -5.67 22.73 31.15
C ASN A 257 -5.59 21.22 31.45
N ASP A 258 -6.16 20.40 30.58
CA ASP A 258 -6.28 18.95 30.76
C ASP A 258 -4.91 18.28 31.05
N LEU A 259 -3.83 18.91 30.58
CA LEU A 259 -2.44 18.52 30.88
C LEU A 259 -2.01 18.81 32.32
N GLU A 260 -2.54 19.85 32.96
CA GLU A 260 -2.29 20.17 34.37
C GLU A 260 -3.07 19.25 35.30
N ASP A 261 -4.30 18.88 34.93
CA ASP A 261 -5.07 17.88 35.70
C ASP A 261 -4.38 16.50 35.65
N LEU A 262 -3.87 16.09 34.49
CA LEU A 262 -3.05 14.89 34.36
C LEU A 262 -1.79 14.96 35.24
N ALA A 263 -1.10 16.11 35.27
CA ALA A 263 0.07 16.30 36.13
C ALA A 263 -0.27 16.13 37.62
N ARG A 264 -1.36 16.76 38.07
CA ARG A 264 -1.85 16.64 39.45
C ARG A 264 -2.20 15.19 39.80
N ARG A 265 -2.92 14.49 38.92
CA ARG A 265 -3.31 13.09 39.12
C ARG A 265 -2.11 12.14 39.21
N ILE A 266 -1.04 12.40 38.44
CA ILE A 266 0.21 11.61 38.52
C ILE A 266 0.87 11.76 39.89
N GLU A 267 0.90 12.97 40.44
CA GLU A 267 1.44 13.24 41.77
C GLU A 267 0.61 12.58 42.88
N GLU A 268 -0.71 12.60 42.77
CA GLU A 268 -1.62 12.07 43.79
C GLU A 268 -1.80 10.54 43.76
N ALA A 269 -1.56 9.89 42.61
CA ALA A 269 -1.81 8.45 42.42
C ALA A 269 -1.02 7.54 43.38
N GLY A 270 0.12 8.01 43.89
CA GLY A 270 0.99 7.24 44.80
C GLY A 270 1.71 6.09 44.11
N MET A 271 2.18 6.34 42.88
CA MET A 271 2.98 5.41 42.06
C MET A 271 4.34 5.10 42.71
N SER A 272 5.01 4.03 42.28
CA SER A 272 6.43 3.82 42.60
C SER A 272 7.30 4.87 41.89
N GLU A 273 8.52 5.12 42.39
CA GLU A 273 9.45 6.09 41.79
C GLU A 273 9.72 5.80 40.31
N GLU A 274 9.88 4.53 39.95
CA GLU A 274 10.09 4.10 38.56
C GLU A 274 8.87 4.43 37.68
N ALA A 275 7.68 4.07 38.14
CA ALA A 275 6.43 4.30 37.40
C ALA A 275 6.12 5.79 37.28
N LYS A 276 6.35 6.57 38.34
CA LYS A 276 6.17 8.02 38.35
C LYS A 276 7.12 8.69 37.36
N LYS A 277 8.43 8.41 37.43
CA LYS A 277 9.43 8.96 36.49
C LYS A 277 9.08 8.64 35.04
N LYS A 278 8.68 7.40 34.75
CA LYS A 278 8.27 6.98 33.41
C LYS A 278 7.03 7.73 32.92
N THR A 279 6.01 7.87 33.77
CA THR A 279 4.75 8.54 33.42
C THR A 279 4.94 10.04 33.23
N SER A 280 5.74 10.71 34.08
CA SER A 280 6.08 12.13 33.92
C SER A 280 6.85 12.40 32.64
N ASN A 281 7.77 11.52 32.24
CA ASN A 281 8.47 11.64 30.95
C ASN A 281 7.51 11.54 29.77
N GLU A 282 6.53 10.63 29.84
CA GLU A 282 5.51 10.50 28.80
C GLU A 282 4.55 11.69 28.77
N LEU A 283 4.21 12.28 29.92
CA LEU A 283 3.45 13.53 29.98
C LEU A 283 4.22 14.69 29.33
N ASN A 284 5.53 14.80 29.57
CA ASN A 284 6.34 15.84 28.94
C ASN A 284 6.40 15.69 27.42
N LYS A 285 6.45 14.45 26.91
CA LYS A 285 6.32 14.19 25.46
C LYS A 285 4.94 14.61 24.94
N LEU A 286 3.87 14.27 25.66
CA LEU A 286 2.50 14.64 25.29
C LEU A 286 2.32 16.16 25.20
N LYS A 287 2.95 16.95 26.09
CA LYS A 287 2.93 18.42 26.05
C LYS A 287 3.54 19.02 24.78
N MET A 288 4.51 18.32 24.17
CA MET A 288 5.18 18.78 22.93
C MET A 288 4.48 18.32 21.66
N MET A 289 3.53 17.38 21.76
CA MET A 289 2.81 16.83 20.63
C MET A 289 1.55 17.64 20.29
N SER A 290 1.17 17.63 19.01
CA SER A 290 -0.13 18.15 18.62
C SER A 290 -1.26 17.25 19.19
N PRO A 291 -2.28 17.81 19.87
CA PRO A 291 -3.39 17.05 20.45
C PRO A 291 -4.16 16.17 19.45
N MET A 292 -4.12 16.50 18.16
CA MET A 292 -4.80 15.76 17.09
C MET A 292 -3.97 14.63 16.47
N SER A 293 -2.73 14.42 16.94
CA SER A 293 -1.87 13.36 16.40
C SER A 293 -2.27 11.96 16.91
N ALA A 294 -2.13 10.96 16.04
CA ALA A 294 -2.28 9.55 16.38
C ALA A 294 -1.37 9.14 17.55
N GLU A 295 -0.15 9.68 17.58
CA GLU A 295 0.83 9.45 18.63
C GLU A 295 0.41 10.04 19.97
N ALA A 296 -0.13 11.26 19.99
CA ALA A 296 -0.67 11.87 21.21
C ALA A 296 -1.78 11.03 21.81
N THR A 297 -2.65 10.44 20.97
CA THR A 297 -3.73 9.54 21.43
C THR A 297 -3.16 8.29 22.11
N VAL A 298 -2.13 7.68 21.55
CA VAL A 298 -1.48 6.49 22.11
C VAL A 298 -0.79 6.79 23.44
N VAL A 299 -0.07 7.91 23.53
CA VAL A 299 0.60 8.33 24.77
C VAL A 299 -0.42 8.70 25.85
N ARG A 300 -1.48 9.44 25.50
CA ARG A 300 -2.57 9.79 26.42
C ARG A 300 -3.24 8.55 27.00
N ASN A 301 -3.66 7.62 26.14
CA ASN A 301 -4.27 6.36 26.59
C ASN A 301 -3.35 5.58 27.53
N TYR A 302 -2.05 5.59 27.28
CA TYR A 302 -1.08 4.95 28.16
C TYR A 302 -1.03 5.61 29.55
N ILE A 303 -1.00 6.96 29.61
CA ILE A 303 -1.03 7.70 30.88
C ILE A 303 -2.32 7.40 31.64
N ASP A 304 -3.46 7.39 30.95
CA ASP A 304 -4.77 7.06 31.53
C ASP A 304 -4.80 5.64 32.12
N TRP A 305 -4.26 4.65 31.40
CA TRP A 305 -4.15 3.29 31.91
C TRP A 305 -3.29 3.22 33.18
N ILE A 306 -2.11 3.87 33.18
CA ILE A 306 -1.24 3.89 34.35
C ILE A 306 -1.91 4.58 35.55
N LEU A 307 -2.66 5.67 35.32
CA LEU A 307 -3.42 6.37 36.35
C LEU A 307 -4.61 5.56 36.88
N SER A 308 -5.22 4.72 36.05
CA SER A 308 -6.35 3.87 36.45
C SER A 308 -5.95 2.72 37.37
N VAL A 309 -4.68 2.32 37.35
CA VAL A 309 -4.17 1.22 38.19
C VAL A 309 -4.11 1.68 39.65
N PRO A 310 -4.62 0.90 40.61
CA PRO A 310 -4.62 1.27 42.01
C PRO A 310 -3.24 1.06 42.64
N TRP A 311 -2.40 2.10 42.69
CA TRP A 311 -1.05 2.02 43.28
C TRP A 311 -1.07 2.01 44.83
N LYS A 312 -1.82 2.94 45.42
CA LYS A 312 -1.88 3.15 46.88
C LYS A 312 -3.14 2.56 47.54
N LYS A 313 -4.29 2.67 46.86
CA LYS A 313 -5.61 2.28 47.39
C LYS A 313 -5.65 0.77 47.67
N ARG A 314 -6.02 0.38 48.89
CA ARG A 314 -6.09 -1.02 49.34
C ARG A 314 -7.33 -1.28 50.18
N SER A 315 -7.91 -2.46 50.06
CA SER A 315 -8.95 -2.94 50.96
C SER A 315 -8.39 -3.26 52.34
N ARG A 316 -9.16 -2.96 53.39
CA ARG A 316 -8.82 -3.33 54.77
C ARG A 316 -9.04 -4.83 54.95
N ILE A 317 -7.95 -5.56 55.16
CA ILE A 317 -7.99 -7.01 55.36
C ILE A 317 -8.53 -7.34 56.76
N ARG A 318 -9.49 -8.27 56.83
CA ARG A 318 -9.97 -8.87 58.08
C ARG A 318 -9.09 -10.07 58.45
N LYS A 319 -8.75 -10.19 59.73
CA LYS A 319 -7.84 -11.22 60.26
C LYS A 319 -8.50 -12.12 61.32
N LYS A 320 -9.82 -12.20 61.34
CA LYS A 320 -10.56 -13.02 62.32
C LYS A 320 -10.90 -14.35 61.66
N LEU A 321 -10.35 -15.45 62.18
CA LEU A 321 -10.59 -16.79 61.66
C LEU A 321 -12.01 -17.27 61.97
N ASP A 322 -12.51 -17.01 63.18
CA ASP A 322 -13.88 -17.36 63.59
C ASP A 322 -14.92 -16.78 62.61
N GLN A 323 -14.74 -15.52 62.21
CA GLN A 323 -15.62 -14.89 61.22
C GLN A 323 -15.47 -15.49 59.82
N ALA A 324 -14.30 -16.00 59.47
CA ALA A 324 -14.09 -16.67 58.20
C ALA A 324 -14.79 -18.04 58.18
N GLU A 325 -14.73 -18.77 59.30
CA GLU A 325 -15.44 -20.03 59.51
C GLU A 325 -16.95 -19.84 59.41
N ASP A 326 -17.51 -18.87 60.15
CA ASP A 326 -18.94 -18.53 60.09
C ASP A 326 -19.42 -18.25 58.66
N ILE A 327 -18.63 -17.50 57.89
CA ILE A 327 -18.96 -17.15 56.49
C ILE A 327 -18.88 -18.38 55.58
N LEU A 328 -17.88 -19.25 55.78
CA LEU A 328 -17.73 -20.47 54.99
C LEU A 328 -18.85 -21.47 55.29
N GLU A 329 -19.25 -21.61 56.55
CA GLU A 329 -20.39 -22.45 56.97
C GLU A 329 -21.72 -21.91 56.46
N ALA A 330 -21.92 -20.59 56.49
CA ALA A 330 -23.15 -19.97 55.99
C ALA A 330 -23.29 -20.07 54.45
N ASP A 331 -22.20 -19.91 53.71
CA ASP A 331 -22.24 -19.87 52.24
C ASP A 331 -22.17 -21.28 51.61
N HIS A 332 -21.69 -22.30 52.32
CA HIS A 332 -21.48 -23.66 51.77
C HIS A 332 -21.87 -24.74 52.79
N TYR A 333 -22.77 -25.65 52.42
CA TYR A 333 -23.12 -26.80 53.25
C TYR A 333 -22.12 -27.97 53.06
N GLY A 334 -21.69 -28.61 54.15
CA GLY A 334 -20.72 -29.72 54.12
C GLY A 334 -19.28 -29.25 53.83
N LEU A 335 -18.53 -30.00 53.01
CA LEU A 335 -17.15 -29.68 52.60
C LEU A 335 -16.16 -29.48 53.76
N GLU A 336 -16.35 -30.17 54.89
CA GLU A 336 -15.57 -29.99 56.13
C GLU A 336 -14.05 -29.96 55.88
N LYS A 337 -13.50 -30.97 55.20
CA LYS A 337 -12.07 -31.05 54.88
C LYS A 337 -11.56 -29.88 54.04
N VAL A 338 -12.39 -29.34 53.13
CA VAL A 338 -12.01 -28.24 52.24
C VAL A 338 -12.03 -26.92 53.02
N LYS A 339 -13.07 -26.71 53.84
CA LYS A 339 -13.17 -25.53 54.70
C LYS A 339 -12.05 -25.48 55.72
N GLU A 340 -11.74 -26.61 56.37
CA GLU A 340 -10.61 -26.75 57.29
C GLU A 340 -9.29 -26.34 56.59
N ARG A 341 -9.04 -26.84 55.38
CA ARG A 341 -7.84 -26.48 54.60
C ARG A 341 -7.78 -24.99 54.22
N ILE A 342 -8.93 -24.37 53.93
CA ILE A 342 -9.02 -22.92 53.68
C ILE A 342 -8.70 -22.15 54.96
N LEU A 343 -9.23 -22.56 56.11
CA LEU A 343 -8.96 -21.92 57.40
C LEU A 343 -7.49 -22.05 57.80
N GLU A 344 -6.86 -23.21 57.61
CA GLU A 344 -5.42 -23.41 57.79
C GLU A 344 -4.61 -22.42 56.94
N TYR A 345 -4.98 -22.27 55.66
CA TYR A 345 -4.33 -21.35 54.75
C TYR A 345 -4.45 -19.90 55.20
N LEU A 346 -5.65 -19.48 55.64
CA LEU A 346 -5.89 -18.14 56.19
C LEU A 346 -5.14 -17.91 57.51
N ALA A 347 -4.99 -18.95 58.35
CA ALA A 347 -4.25 -18.88 59.61
C ALA A 347 -2.75 -18.65 59.37
N VAL A 348 -2.17 -19.30 58.36
CA VAL A 348 -0.79 -19.03 57.93
C VAL A 348 -0.65 -17.60 57.39
N GLN A 349 -1.58 -17.15 56.55
CA GLN A 349 -1.59 -15.76 56.04
C GLN A 349 -1.69 -14.71 57.15
N GLN A 350 -2.36 -15.01 58.27
CA GLN A 350 -2.48 -14.08 59.38
C GLN A 350 -1.12 -13.78 60.04
N ARG A 351 -0.22 -14.78 60.07
CA ARG A 351 1.09 -14.70 60.73
C ARG A 351 2.18 -14.09 59.85
N VAL A 352 2.13 -14.30 58.53
CA VAL A 352 3.20 -13.84 57.62
C VAL A 352 2.82 -12.49 56.98
N LYS A 353 3.76 -11.53 56.96
CA LYS A 353 3.55 -10.20 56.36
C LYS A 353 3.60 -10.20 54.83
N ALA A 354 4.33 -11.15 54.23
CA ALA A 354 4.46 -11.32 52.78
C ALA A 354 4.07 -12.75 52.39
N MET A 355 3.34 -12.90 51.30
CA MET A 355 2.72 -14.15 50.86
C MET A 355 3.71 -15.14 50.23
N LYS A 356 4.75 -15.57 50.95
CA LYS A 356 5.69 -16.61 50.46
C LYS A 356 5.11 -18.04 50.52
N GLY A 357 3.81 -18.18 50.30
CA GLY A 357 3.08 -19.45 50.43
C GLY A 357 2.49 -19.91 49.10
N PRO A 358 2.18 -21.20 48.94
CA PRO A 358 1.57 -21.74 47.73
C PRO A 358 0.23 -21.06 47.43
N ILE A 359 -0.10 -20.94 46.15
CA ILE A 359 -1.41 -20.44 45.70
C ILE A 359 -2.44 -21.54 45.96
N LEU A 360 -3.59 -21.17 46.52
CA LEU A 360 -4.68 -22.12 46.77
C LEU A 360 -5.29 -22.58 45.44
N CYS A 361 -5.11 -23.86 45.09
CA CYS A 361 -5.72 -24.49 43.92
C CYS A 361 -6.91 -25.36 44.35
N LEU A 362 -8.10 -25.06 43.83
CA LEU A 362 -9.33 -25.84 44.07
C LEU A 362 -9.60 -26.74 42.86
N VAL A 363 -9.55 -28.06 43.05
CA VAL A 363 -9.75 -29.05 41.98
C VAL A 363 -10.99 -29.89 42.25
N GLY A 364 -11.76 -30.21 41.20
CA GLY A 364 -12.92 -31.11 41.28
C GLY A 364 -13.79 -31.05 40.01
N PRO A 365 -14.92 -31.76 39.94
CA PRO A 365 -15.84 -31.70 38.80
C PRO A 365 -16.52 -30.32 38.68
N PRO A 366 -17.10 -29.97 37.51
CA PRO A 366 -17.87 -28.75 37.36
C PRO A 366 -19.10 -28.74 38.29
N GLY A 367 -19.55 -27.56 38.72
CA GLY A 367 -20.75 -27.41 39.56
C GLY A 367 -20.56 -27.56 41.07
N VAL A 368 -19.37 -27.94 41.56
CA VAL A 368 -19.10 -28.13 43.01
C VAL A 368 -18.86 -26.85 43.82
N GLY A 369 -19.13 -25.68 43.25
CA GLY A 369 -19.00 -24.40 43.99
C GLY A 369 -17.58 -23.83 44.15
N LYS A 370 -16.62 -24.18 43.28
CA LYS A 370 -15.25 -23.62 43.33
C LYS A 370 -15.23 -22.08 43.28
N THR A 371 -15.97 -21.50 42.33
CA THR A 371 -16.06 -20.05 42.17
C THR A 371 -16.77 -19.38 43.35
N SER A 372 -17.79 -20.04 43.92
CA SER A 372 -18.49 -19.52 45.11
C SER A 372 -17.61 -19.59 46.35
N LEU A 373 -16.78 -20.63 46.52
CA LEU A 373 -15.77 -20.69 47.59
C LEU A 373 -14.79 -19.52 47.50
N GLY A 374 -14.27 -19.21 46.30
CA GLY A 374 -13.41 -18.05 46.09
C GLY A 374 -14.07 -16.72 46.50
N ARG A 375 -15.38 -16.58 46.24
CA ARG A 375 -16.16 -15.40 46.66
C ARG A 375 -16.33 -15.33 48.18
N SER A 376 -16.61 -16.45 48.84
CA SER A 376 -16.69 -16.52 50.30
C SER A 376 -15.35 -16.21 50.96
N ILE A 377 -14.23 -16.67 50.41
CA ILE A 377 -12.89 -16.31 50.89
C ILE A 377 -12.64 -14.79 50.74
N ALA A 378 -13.04 -14.19 49.63
CA ALA A 378 -12.91 -12.74 49.44
C ALA A 378 -13.75 -11.96 50.47
N ARG A 379 -14.99 -12.40 50.72
CA ARG A 379 -15.89 -11.84 51.74
C ARG A 379 -15.31 -11.98 53.15
N ALA A 380 -14.80 -13.16 53.50
CA ALA A 380 -14.18 -13.46 54.78
C ALA A 380 -12.94 -12.58 55.03
N THR A 381 -12.08 -12.43 54.03
CA THR A 381 -10.85 -11.62 54.12
C THR A 381 -11.09 -10.12 53.95
N GLY A 382 -12.30 -9.70 53.56
CA GLY A 382 -12.64 -8.30 53.27
C GLY A 382 -11.95 -7.76 52.02
N ARG A 383 -11.57 -8.62 51.08
CA ARG A 383 -10.94 -8.24 49.80
C ARG A 383 -12.00 -8.13 48.71
N LYS A 384 -11.77 -7.24 47.74
CA LYS A 384 -12.61 -7.20 46.53
C LYS A 384 -12.37 -8.47 45.71
N PHE A 385 -13.43 -9.08 45.22
CA PHE A 385 -13.37 -10.31 44.43
C PHE A 385 -13.26 -9.99 42.94
N VAL A 386 -12.39 -10.71 42.24
CA VAL A 386 -12.15 -10.57 40.81
C VAL A 386 -12.06 -11.95 40.21
N ARG A 387 -12.80 -12.20 39.13
CA ARG A 387 -12.73 -13.46 38.40
C ARG A 387 -12.16 -13.22 37.01
N MET A 388 -11.18 -14.03 36.63
CA MET A 388 -10.63 -14.11 35.29
C MET A 388 -10.68 -15.57 34.85
N SER A 389 -11.45 -15.87 33.80
CA SER A 389 -11.38 -17.20 33.18
C SER A 389 -10.14 -17.27 32.31
N LEU A 390 -9.40 -18.37 32.48
CA LEU A 390 -8.27 -18.76 31.66
C LEU A 390 -8.67 -19.76 30.57
N GLY A 391 -9.95 -20.16 30.54
CA GLY A 391 -10.50 -21.04 29.52
C GLY A 391 -10.40 -20.42 28.14
N GLY A 392 -9.73 -21.12 27.22
CA GLY A 392 -9.53 -20.65 25.86
C GLY A 392 -8.49 -19.55 25.69
N VAL A 393 -7.71 -19.22 26.73
CA VAL A 393 -6.52 -18.37 26.58
C VAL A 393 -5.46 -19.14 25.81
N ARG A 394 -5.01 -18.55 24.69
CA ARG A 394 -4.02 -19.14 23.77
C ARG A 394 -2.78 -18.30 23.53
N ASP A 395 -2.85 -17.01 23.87
CA ASP A 395 -1.80 -16.04 23.60
C ASP A 395 -1.36 -15.35 24.91
N GLU A 396 -0.05 -15.22 25.09
CA GLU A 396 0.56 -14.48 26.19
C GLU A 396 0.09 -13.01 26.24
N ALA A 397 -0.27 -12.44 25.09
CA ALA A 397 -0.78 -11.08 25.00
C ALA A 397 -2.08 -10.88 25.79
N GLU A 398 -2.87 -11.92 26.07
CA GLU A 398 -4.03 -11.80 26.93
C GLU A 398 -3.67 -11.55 28.40
N ILE A 399 -2.48 -12.00 28.83
CA ILE A 399 -1.97 -11.83 30.18
C ILE A 399 -1.11 -10.56 30.28
N ARG A 400 -0.16 -10.37 29.35
CA ARG A 400 0.81 -9.26 29.33
C ARG A 400 0.32 -7.99 28.62
N GLY A 401 -0.53 -8.14 27.60
CA GLY A 401 -0.93 -7.06 26.70
C GLY A 401 -0.05 -6.94 25.46
N HIS A 402 -0.43 -6.04 24.55
CA HIS A 402 0.33 -5.77 23.33
C HIS A 402 1.33 -4.63 23.51
N ARG A 403 2.37 -4.62 22.67
CA ARG A 403 3.29 -3.46 22.58
C ARG A 403 2.49 -2.20 22.20
N ARG A 404 2.91 -1.06 22.77
CA ARG A 404 2.30 0.27 22.56
C ARG A 404 2.70 0.89 21.22
N THR A 405 2.42 0.20 20.12
CA THR A 405 2.79 0.62 18.75
C THR A 405 1.59 1.00 17.88
N TYR A 406 0.38 0.56 18.22
CA TYR A 406 -0.82 0.81 17.41
C TYR A 406 -1.94 1.46 18.24
N ILE A 407 -2.75 2.27 17.56
CA ILE A 407 -4.03 2.74 18.11
C ILE A 407 -4.89 1.50 18.34
N GLY A 408 -5.16 1.17 19.61
CA GLY A 408 -5.87 -0.05 20.01
C GLY A 408 -5.04 -1.05 20.81
N SER A 409 -3.74 -0.82 21.03
CA SER A 409 -2.95 -1.62 21.97
C SER A 409 -3.52 -1.48 23.40
N LEU A 410 -4.00 -2.60 23.95
CA LEU A 410 -4.54 -2.68 25.30
C LEU A 410 -3.58 -3.42 26.24
N PRO A 411 -3.54 -3.06 27.53
CA PRO A 411 -2.82 -3.85 28.52
C PRO A 411 -3.51 -5.20 28.73
N GLY A 412 -2.78 -6.18 29.25
CA GLY A 412 -3.34 -7.51 29.50
C GLY A 412 -4.49 -7.52 30.51
N LYS A 413 -5.27 -8.60 30.53
CA LYS A 413 -6.48 -8.76 31.35
C LYS A 413 -6.23 -8.56 32.85
N ILE A 414 -5.04 -8.87 33.36
CA ILE A 414 -4.67 -8.66 34.77
C ILE A 414 -4.72 -7.17 35.13
N VAL A 415 -4.05 -6.33 34.34
CA VAL A 415 -4.03 -4.87 34.55
C VAL A 415 -5.42 -4.28 34.36
N GLN A 416 -6.15 -4.68 33.31
CA GLN A 416 -7.51 -4.22 33.08
C GLN A 416 -8.44 -4.52 34.27
N ASN A 417 -8.32 -5.72 34.86
CA ASN A 417 -9.11 -6.11 36.02
C ASN A 417 -8.68 -5.36 37.28
N LEU A 418 -7.38 -5.07 37.47
CA LEU A 418 -6.91 -4.20 38.56
C LEU A 418 -7.51 -2.80 38.46
N SER A 419 -7.54 -2.21 37.26
CA SER A 419 -8.16 -0.90 37.01
C SER A 419 -9.66 -0.91 37.33
N LYS A 420 -10.40 -1.97 36.95
CA LYS A 420 -11.83 -2.10 37.27
C LYS A 420 -12.12 -2.21 38.77
N VAL A 421 -11.19 -2.80 39.52
CA VAL A 421 -11.42 -3.17 40.92
C VAL A 421 -10.91 -2.09 41.88
N GLU A 422 -10.03 -1.22 41.39
CA GLU A 422 -9.56 0.00 42.07
C GLU A 422 -8.91 -0.24 43.45
N VAL A 423 -8.46 -1.46 43.75
CA VAL A 423 -7.64 -1.74 44.93
C VAL A 423 -6.46 -2.61 44.53
N ARG A 424 -5.31 -2.41 45.18
CA ARG A 424 -4.07 -3.13 44.88
C ARG A 424 -4.00 -4.55 45.43
N ASN A 425 -4.89 -4.89 46.37
CA ASN A 425 -4.91 -6.19 47.07
C ASN A 425 -6.24 -6.94 46.91
N PRO A 426 -6.77 -7.11 45.67
CA PRO A 426 -7.96 -7.89 45.46
C PRO A 426 -7.66 -9.40 45.64
N LEU A 427 -8.71 -10.21 45.71
CA LEU A 427 -8.62 -11.64 45.52
C LEU A 427 -8.90 -11.93 44.04
N PHE A 428 -7.86 -12.37 43.32
CA PHE A 428 -7.98 -12.88 41.96
C PHE A 428 -8.31 -14.37 42.00
N LEU A 429 -9.44 -14.75 41.39
CA LEU A 429 -9.77 -16.12 41.07
C LEU A 429 -9.45 -16.35 39.59
N LEU A 430 -8.46 -17.19 39.35
CA LEU A 430 -8.09 -17.70 38.03
C LEU A 430 -8.89 -18.99 37.78
N ASP A 431 -9.95 -18.89 36.98
CA ASP A 431 -10.89 -19.99 36.72
C ASP A 431 -10.42 -20.81 35.50
N GLU A 432 -10.73 -22.11 35.46
CA GLU A 432 -10.46 -23.00 34.31
C GLU A 432 -8.98 -23.05 33.88
N LEU A 433 -8.06 -23.11 34.84
CA LEU A 433 -6.62 -23.24 34.57
C LEU A 433 -6.28 -24.47 33.70
N ASP A 434 -7.08 -25.55 33.83
CA ASP A 434 -6.95 -26.78 33.04
C ASP A 434 -7.37 -26.64 31.57
N LYS A 435 -8.00 -25.51 31.20
CA LYS A 435 -8.51 -25.22 29.85
C LYS A 435 -7.65 -24.21 29.08
N MET A 436 -6.46 -23.90 29.59
CA MET A 436 -5.45 -23.16 28.82
C MET A 436 -4.88 -24.07 27.72
N SER A 437 -4.71 -23.51 26.52
CA SER A 437 -4.12 -24.22 25.38
C SER A 437 -2.88 -23.47 24.92
N MET A 438 -1.83 -24.20 24.54
CA MET A 438 -0.68 -23.63 23.86
C MET A 438 -1.02 -23.48 22.37
N ASP A 439 -0.68 -22.33 21.79
CA ASP A 439 -0.68 -22.10 20.35
C ASP A 439 0.74 -21.72 19.89
N PHE A 440 0.99 -21.75 18.57
CA PHE A 440 2.31 -21.48 17.96
C PHE A 440 2.92 -20.10 18.29
N ARG A 441 2.17 -19.20 18.96
CA ARG A 441 2.55 -17.80 19.24
C ARG A 441 3.18 -17.56 20.63
N GLY A 442 3.15 -18.54 21.54
CA GLY A 442 3.75 -18.41 22.88
C GLY A 442 3.16 -19.38 23.90
N ASP A 443 3.76 -19.43 25.09
CA ASP A 443 3.26 -20.24 26.21
C ASP A 443 2.61 -19.32 27.26
N PRO A 444 1.26 -19.26 27.32
CA PRO A 444 0.57 -18.43 28.31
C PRO A 444 0.89 -18.84 29.75
N SER A 445 1.36 -20.07 29.99
CA SER A 445 1.80 -20.54 31.30
C SER A 445 3.03 -19.78 31.80
N SER A 446 3.97 -19.46 30.91
CA SER A 446 5.17 -18.66 31.23
C SER A 446 4.80 -17.23 31.65
N ALA A 447 3.90 -16.60 30.91
CA ALA A 447 3.37 -15.28 31.27
C ALA A 447 2.59 -15.31 32.60
N LEU A 448 1.87 -16.40 32.89
CA LEU A 448 1.17 -16.57 34.16
C LEU A 448 2.14 -16.80 35.32
N LEU A 449 3.22 -17.55 35.10
CA LEU A 449 4.28 -17.74 36.09
C LEU A 449 4.91 -16.41 36.48
N GLU A 450 5.22 -15.52 35.54
CA GLU A 450 5.75 -14.18 35.85
C GLU A 450 4.80 -13.35 36.75
N VAL A 451 3.49 -13.51 36.57
CA VAL A 451 2.48 -12.81 37.39
C VAL A 451 2.36 -13.44 38.80
N LEU A 452 2.58 -14.75 38.91
CA LEU A 452 2.38 -15.53 40.13
C LEU A 452 3.66 -15.69 40.96
N GLU A 453 4.82 -15.70 40.32
CA GLU A 453 6.14 -15.77 40.94
C GLU A 453 6.44 -14.46 41.66
N GLN A 454 6.85 -14.57 42.91
CA GLN A 454 7.27 -13.44 43.72
C GLN A 454 8.79 -13.31 43.61
N ASN A 455 9.26 -12.23 42.98
CA ASN A 455 10.64 -11.76 43.16
C ASN A 455 10.83 -11.11 44.54
#